data_AF-A0A9Y2N1Z5-F1
#
_entry.id   AF-A0A9Y2N1Z5-F1
#
_cell.length_a   1.000
_cell.length_b   1.000
_cell.length_c   1.000
_cell.angle_alpha   90.00
_cell.angle_beta   90.00
_cell.angle_gamma   90.00
#
_symmetry.space_group_name_H-M   'P 1'
#
loop_
_entity.id
_entity.type
_entity.pdbx_description
1 polymer ?
#
loop_
_entity_poly.entity_id
_entity_poly.type
_entity_poly.pdbx_seq_one_letter_code
_entity_poly.pdbx_strand_id
1 'polypeptide(L)'
;MTEKSELVARPPHDLGGLREGPLVRSEHDMTPFEKSCHALLNVLNVHKLVNTEEKRRGVEDLGSEMIGKLTYYERWAVSASKVLIEKKIITSEELGKKMAEIKARLGEDA
;
A
#
# COMPACT_ATOMS: atom_id res chain seq x y z
N MET A 1 4.69 27.73 -13.89
CA MET A 1 5.62 26.68 -13.42
C MET A 1 5.79 25.70 -14.56
N THR A 2 7.02 25.26 -14.85
CA THR A 2 7.28 24.25 -15.87
C THR A 2 6.73 22.91 -15.40
N GLU A 3 6.14 22.14 -16.32
CA GLU A 3 5.57 20.79 -16.12
C GLU A 3 6.48 19.86 -15.29
N LYS A 4 7.81 20.00 -15.42
CA LYS A 4 8.81 19.21 -14.69
C LYS A 4 8.89 19.51 -13.19
N SER A 5 8.61 20.75 -12.78
CA SER A 5 8.63 21.12 -11.35
C SER A 5 7.47 20.50 -10.58
N GLU A 6 6.33 20.30 -11.24
CA GLU A 6 5.15 19.65 -10.66
C GLU A 6 5.41 18.18 -10.34
N LEU A 7 6.33 17.53 -11.07
CA LEU A 7 6.74 16.13 -10.83
C LEU A 7 7.50 15.93 -9.51
N VAL A 8 8.05 16.99 -8.92
CA VAL A 8 8.91 16.92 -7.70
C VAL A 8 8.45 17.83 -6.57
N ALA A 9 7.58 18.81 -6.84
CA ALA A 9 7.16 19.80 -5.86
C ALA A 9 6.13 19.26 -4.85
N ARG A 10 5.35 18.24 -5.23
CA ARG A 10 4.22 17.75 -4.43
C ARG A 10 4.14 16.23 -4.43
N PRO A 11 4.22 15.57 -3.26
CA PRO A 11 3.99 14.13 -3.18
C PRO A 11 2.50 13.82 -3.42
N PRO A 12 2.15 12.63 -3.96
CA PRO A 12 0.78 12.31 -4.36
C PRO A 12 -0.29 12.38 -3.25
N HIS A 13 0.10 12.30 -1.98
CA HIS A 13 -0.81 12.36 -0.84
C HIS A 13 -1.19 13.81 -0.46
N ASP A 14 -0.42 14.80 -0.89
CA ASP A 14 -0.62 16.21 -0.57
C ASP A 14 -1.70 16.83 -1.50
N LEU A 15 -2.94 16.43 -1.26
CA LEU A 15 -4.11 16.91 -2.00
C LEU A 15 -4.76 18.14 -1.34
N GLY A 16 -4.20 18.62 -0.23
CA GLY A 16 -4.74 19.73 0.55
C GLY A 16 -4.88 21.00 -0.29
N GLY A 17 -6.09 21.56 -0.32
CA GLY A 17 -6.37 22.81 -1.05
C GLY A 17 -6.55 22.65 -2.57
N LEU A 18 -6.49 21.44 -3.11
CA LEU A 18 -6.86 21.18 -4.50
C LEU A 18 -8.38 21.29 -4.69
N ARG A 19 -8.78 21.76 -5.87
CA ARG A 19 -10.18 21.85 -6.26
C ARG A 19 -10.64 20.49 -6.75
N GLU A 20 -11.65 19.93 -6.09
CA GLU A 20 -12.31 18.69 -6.51
C GLU A 20 -13.83 18.90 -6.51
N GLY A 21 -14.56 18.02 -7.20
CA GLY A 21 -16.02 18.03 -7.20
C GLY A 21 -16.63 17.66 -5.84
N PRO A 22 -17.98 17.73 -5.72
CA PRO A 22 -18.68 17.30 -4.51
C PRO A 22 -18.36 15.84 -4.16
N LEU A 23 -18.02 15.58 -2.89
CA LEU A 23 -17.77 14.24 -2.39
C LEU A 23 -19.09 13.48 -2.18
N VAL A 24 -19.28 12.37 -2.90
CA VAL A 24 -20.33 11.40 -2.60
C VAL A 24 -19.79 10.41 -1.58
N ARG A 25 -20.35 10.43 -0.36
CA ARG A 25 -19.96 9.50 0.71
C ARG A 25 -20.88 8.28 0.67
N SER A 26 -20.29 7.11 0.76
CA SER A 26 -20.99 5.85 0.97
C SER A 26 -20.26 5.06 2.06
N GLU A 27 -21.01 4.28 2.83
CA GLU A 27 -20.41 3.31 3.73
C GLU A 27 -19.80 2.15 2.94
N HIS A 28 -18.74 1.55 3.48
CA HIS A 28 -18.05 0.40 2.91
C HIS A 28 -17.78 -0.62 4.01
N ASP A 29 -18.37 -1.80 3.88
CA ASP A 29 -18.09 -2.91 4.77
C ASP A 29 -16.73 -3.52 4.44
N MET A 30 -15.88 -3.66 5.46
CA MET A 30 -14.57 -4.28 5.26
C MET A 30 -14.72 -5.73 4.80
N THR A 31 -14.11 -6.03 3.66
CA THR A 31 -13.97 -7.38 3.12
C THR A 31 -13.10 -8.26 4.03
N PRO A 32 -13.17 -9.59 3.90
CA PRO A 32 -12.27 -10.50 4.62
C PRO A 32 -10.78 -10.19 4.39
N PHE A 33 -10.42 -9.78 3.16
CA PHE A 33 -9.06 -9.36 2.82
C PHE A 33 -8.65 -8.11 3.60
N GLU A 34 -9.49 -7.07 3.60
CA GLU A 34 -9.17 -5.82 4.30
C GLU A 34 -9.04 -6.03 5.81
N LYS A 35 -9.92 -6.86 6.41
CA LYS A 35 -9.81 -7.23 7.83
C LYS A 35 -8.50 -7.96 8.13
N SER A 36 -8.11 -8.90 7.27
CA SER A 36 -6.86 -9.66 7.40
C SER A 36 -5.64 -8.75 7.24
N CYS A 37 -5.66 -7.84 6.26
CA CYS A 37 -4.61 -6.85 6.06
C CYS A 37 -4.48 -5.92 7.28
N HIS A 38 -5.61 -5.40 7.78
CA HIS A 38 -5.62 -4.55 8.97
C HIS A 38 -5.03 -5.27 10.19
N ALA A 39 -5.46 -6.51 10.44
CA ALA A 39 -4.94 -7.32 11.55
C ALA A 39 -3.43 -7.57 11.41
N LEU A 40 -2.95 -7.92 10.21
CA LEU A 40 -1.52 -8.11 9.95
C LEU A 40 -0.71 -6.85 10.25
N LEU A 41 -1.17 -5.69 9.78
CA LEU A 41 -0.48 -4.41 10.04
C LEU A 41 -0.38 -4.10 11.53
N ASN A 42 -1.43 -4.41 12.30
CA ASN A 42 -1.40 -4.25 13.76
C ASN A 42 -0.38 -5.19 14.42
N VAL A 43 -0.32 -6.46 13.99
CA VAL A 43 0.68 -7.42 14.49
C VAL A 43 2.10 -6.94 14.18
N LEU A 44 2.37 -6.52 12.94
CA LEU A 44 3.67 -5.97 12.55
C LEU A 44 4.06 -4.76 13.41
N ASN A 45 3.11 -3.88 13.74
CA ASN A 45 3.35 -2.72 14.60
C ASN A 45 3.61 -3.11 16.06
N VAL A 46 2.84 -4.03 16.63
CA VAL A 46 3.04 -4.54 18.01
C VAL A 46 4.43 -5.14 18.17
N HIS A 47 4.90 -5.88 17.16
CA HIS A 47 6.26 -6.44 17.13
C HIS A 47 7.33 -5.46 16.65
N LYS A 48 6.99 -4.18 16.42
CA LYS A 48 7.91 -3.11 16.00
C LYS A 48 8.64 -3.40 14.68
N LEU A 49 8.05 -4.22 13.82
CA LEU A 49 8.59 -4.58 12.51
C LEU A 49 8.25 -3.52 11.46
N VAL A 50 7.04 -2.97 11.50
CA VAL A 50 6.58 -1.87 10.63
C VAL A 50 5.78 -0.90 11.48
N ASN A 51 6.22 0.35 11.56
CA ASN A 51 5.48 1.41 12.27
C ASN A 51 4.62 2.26 11.30
N THR A 52 3.76 3.11 11.86
CA THR A 52 2.84 3.95 11.08
C THR A 52 3.53 4.90 10.11
N GLU A 53 4.65 5.52 10.50
CA GLU A 53 5.36 6.50 9.66
C GLU A 53 6.08 5.82 8.49
N GLU A 54 6.72 4.68 8.74
CA GLU A 54 7.34 3.87 7.68
C GLU A 54 6.31 3.46 6.63
N LYS A 55 5.13 3.08 7.12
CA LYS A 55 4.02 2.67 6.29
C LYS A 55 3.45 3.85 5.49
N ARG A 56 3.37 5.05 6.08
CA ARG A 56 2.95 6.28 5.38
C ARG A 56 3.93 6.61 4.26
N ARG A 57 5.21 6.76 4.59
CA ARG A 57 6.29 6.98 3.60
C ARG A 57 6.21 5.98 2.45
N GLY A 58 6.08 4.68 2.74
CA GLY A 58 6.01 3.66 1.71
C GLY A 58 4.79 3.76 0.78
N VAL A 59 3.67 4.35 1.23
CA VAL A 59 2.51 4.66 0.36
C VAL A 59 2.81 5.89 -0.50
N GLU A 60 3.44 6.91 0.07
CA GLU A 60 3.81 8.15 -0.62
C GLU A 60 4.80 7.88 -1.77
N ASP A 61 5.69 6.92 -1.55
CA ASP A 61 6.68 6.44 -2.53
C ASP A 61 6.09 5.54 -3.63
N LEU A 62 4.78 5.23 -3.63
CA LEU A 62 4.15 4.43 -4.69
C LEU A 62 3.99 5.20 -6.00
N GLY A 63 3.99 6.53 -5.94
CA GLY A 63 3.68 7.39 -7.09
C GLY A 63 2.18 7.50 -7.37
N SER A 64 1.83 8.48 -8.20
CA SER A 64 0.44 8.87 -8.46
C SER A 64 -0.40 7.76 -9.12
N GLU A 65 0.19 7.02 -10.06
CA GLU A 65 -0.52 5.95 -10.79
C GLU A 65 -0.99 4.84 -9.85
N MET A 66 -0.09 4.31 -9.03
CA MET A 66 -0.39 3.23 -8.10
C MET A 66 -1.38 3.68 -7.02
N ILE A 67 -1.26 4.93 -6.56
CA ILE A 67 -2.19 5.50 -5.58
C ILE A 67 -3.61 5.60 -6.13
N GLY A 68 -3.77 5.89 -7.43
CA GLY A 68 -5.08 5.96 -8.09
C GLY A 68 -5.68 4.59 -8.43
N LYS A 69 -4.85 3.56 -8.66
CA LYS A 69 -5.30 2.21 -9.06
C LYS A 69 -5.54 1.26 -7.89
N LEU A 70 -4.75 1.36 -6.82
CA LEU A 70 -4.86 0.48 -5.66
C LEU A 70 -5.88 1.00 -4.65
N THR A 71 -6.65 0.08 -4.09
CA THR A 71 -7.52 0.33 -2.95
C THR A 71 -6.71 0.71 -1.70
N TYR A 72 -7.40 1.24 -0.68
CA TYR A 72 -6.77 1.72 0.54
C TYR A 72 -5.88 0.66 1.21
N TYR A 73 -6.38 -0.57 1.38
CA TYR A 73 -5.62 -1.65 2.03
C TYR A 73 -4.59 -2.31 1.13
N GLU A 74 -4.76 -2.32 -0.19
CA GLU A 74 -3.72 -2.78 -1.11
C GLU A 74 -2.47 -1.88 -1.05
N ARG A 75 -2.66 -0.55 -0.99
CA ARG A 75 -1.53 0.39 -0.79
C ARG A 75 -0.77 0.10 0.50
N TRP A 76 -1.50 -0.20 1.58
CA TRP A 76 -0.87 -0.58 2.84
C TRP A 76 -0.14 -1.93 2.79
N ALA A 77 -0.69 -2.93 2.11
CA ALA A 77 -0.05 -4.24 1.94
C ALA A 77 1.27 -4.12 1.16
N VAL A 78 1.26 -3.35 0.07
CA VAL A 78 2.48 -3.07 -0.73
C VAL A 78 3.50 -2.31 0.10
N SER A 79 3.08 -1.25 0.79
CA SER A 79 3.96 -0.43 1.64
C SER A 79 4.61 -1.26 2.75
N ALA A 80 3.84 -2.06 3.49
CA ALA A 80 4.38 -2.93 4.54
C ALA A 80 5.36 -3.97 3.98
N SER A 81 5.08 -4.56 2.82
CA SER A 81 5.99 -5.51 2.16
C SER A 81 7.32 -4.86 1.80
N LYS A 82 7.30 -3.62 1.26
CA LYS A 82 8.52 -2.85 0.99
C LYS A 82 9.33 -2.60 2.26
N VAL A 83 8.70 -2.17 3.35
CA VAL A 83 9.41 -1.92 4.63
C VAL A 83 10.06 -3.19 5.18
N LEU A 84 9.39 -4.34 5.10
CA LEU A 84 9.96 -5.61 5.54
C LEU A 84 11.18 -6.02 4.72
N ILE A 85 11.14 -5.76 3.40
CA ILE A 85 12.28 -5.99 2.48
C ILE A 85 13.43 -5.02 2.77
N GLU A 86 13.15 -3.72 2.95
CA GLU A 86 14.15 -2.70 3.31
C GLU A 86 14.90 -3.07 4.60
N LYS A 87 14.16 -3.61 5.58
CA LYS A 87 14.70 -4.09 6.85
C LYS A 87 15.31 -5.48 6.78
N LYS A 88 15.31 -6.13 5.61
CA LYS A 88 15.84 -7.48 5.37
C LYS A 88 15.20 -8.56 6.26
N ILE A 89 13.95 -8.34 6.68
CA ILE A 89 13.17 -9.33 7.44
C ILE A 89 12.70 -10.44 6.50
N ILE A 90 12.36 -10.06 5.26
CA ILE A 90 12.10 -10.95 4.14
C ILE A 90 12.85 -10.43 2.91
N THR A 91 13.01 -11.27 1.91
CA THR A 91 13.54 -10.92 0.59
C THR A 91 12.41 -10.84 -0.45
N SER A 92 12.68 -10.17 -1.57
CA SER A 92 11.75 -10.14 -2.72
C SER A 92 11.53 -11.54 -3.31
N GLU A 93 12.56 -12.40 -3.26
CA GLU A 93 12.48 -13.78 -3.75
C GLU A 93 11.55 -14.63 -2.86
N GLU A 94 11.68 -14.54 -1.53
CA GLU A 94 10.80 -15.24 -0.59
C GLU A 94 9.34 -14.82 -0.76
N LEU A 95 9.10 -13.51 -0.92
CA LEU A 95 7.75 -12.99 -1.17
C LEU A 95 7.19 -13.52 -2.49
N GLY A 96 7.96 -13.44 -3.59
CA GLY A 96 7.55 -13.93 -4.90
C GLY A 96 7.27 -15.44 -4.90
N LYS A 97 8.14 -16.23 -4.27
CA LYS A 97 7.95 -17.68 -4.11
C LYS A 97 6.67 -17.98 -3.34
N LYS A 98 6.39 -17.24 -2.25
CA LYS A 98 5.18 -17.47 -1.47
C LYS A 98 3.92 -17.07 -2.24
N MET A 99 3.95 -15.98 -3.01
CA MET A 99 2.83 -15.59 -3.87
C MET A 99 2.55 -16.66 -4.94
N ALA A 100 3.58 -17.21 -5.58
CA ALA A 100 3.43 -18.29 -6.56
C ALA A 100 2.82 -19.56 -5.93
N GLU A 101 3.28 -19.96 -4.75
CA GLU A 101 2.71 -21.09 -4.00
C GLU A 101 1.22 -20.88 -3.68
N ILE A 102 0.85 -19.67 -3.26
CA ILE A 102 -0.56 -19.32 -2.97
C ILE A 102 -1.39 -19.36 -4.26
N LYS A 103 -0.88 -18.79 -5.35
CA LYS A 103 -1.56 -18.79 -6.66
C LYS A 103 -1.87 -20.21 -7.14
N ALA A 104 -0.86 -21.09 -7.09
CA ALA A 104 -1.01 -22.50 -7.45
C ALA A 104 -2.04 -23.22 -6.55
N ARG A 105 -2.05 -22.92 -5.25
CA ARG A 105 -3.03 -23.49 -4.31
C ARG A 105 -4.46 -23.03 -4.58
N LEU A 106 -4.65 -21.80 -5.04
CA LEU A 106 -5.95 -21.22 -5.36
C LEU A 106 -6.46 -21.62 -6.76
N GLY A 107 -5.62 -22.25 -7.59
CA GLY A 107 -5.98 -22.68 -8.94
C GLY A 107 -6.06 -21.53 -9.95
N GLU A 108 -5.44 -20.37 -9.66
CA GLU A 108 -5.43 -19.20 -10.55
C GLU A 108 -4.43 -19.32 -11.72
N ASP A 109 -3.83 -20.50 -11.89
CA ASP A 109 -2.97 -20.88 -13.04
C ASP A 109 -3.67 -21.89 -13.99
N ALA A 110 -4.99 -22.08 -13.87
CA ALA A 110 -5.82 -22.92 -14.76
C ALA A 110 -6.77 -22.08 -15.63
#